data_AF-A0A7C2EEF6-F1
#
_entry.id   AF-A0A7C2EEF6-F1
#
_cell.length_a   1.000
_cell.length_b   1.000
_cell.length_c   1.000
_cell.angle_alpha   90.00
_cell.angle_beta   90.00
_cell.angle_gamma   90.00
#
_symmetry.space_group_name_H-M   'P 1'
#
loop_
_entity.id
_entity.type
_entity.pdbx_description
1 polymer ?
#
loop_
_entity_poly.entity_id
_entity_poly.type
_entity_poly.pdbx_seq_one_letter_code
_entity_poly.pdbx_strand_id
1 'polypeptide(L)'
;FREDLYYRLNVVPITLPDLKDRQEDIPLLANHFMQKFAQESNPAIHEISKEAMAILLSYPWPGNVRELENVIERAVTLGRGPAIQPSDLPAHLAGGAGPVEKALVQEATLEDLERDYIRAVLRRTKGHQIRAATILGIDRRTLYRKIRRYNIRPTQE
;
A
#
# COMPACT_ATOMS: atom_id res chain seq x y z
N PHE A 1 -15.88 10.54 -25.86
CA PHE A 1 -16.68 9.55 -25.10
C PHE A 1 -18.09 9.57 -25.65
N ARG A 2 -18.73 8.41 -25.82
CA ARG A 2 -20.11 8.29 -26.36
C ARG A 2 -21.08 8.19 -25.19
N GLU A 3 -21.80 9.27 -24.91
CA GLU A 3 -22.73 9.37 -23.78
C GLU A 3 -23.91 8.40 -23.90
N ASP A 4 -24.32 8.06 -25.12
CA ASP A 4 -25.45 7.17 -25.42
C ASP A 4 -25.26 5.74 -24.88
N LEU A 5 -24.02 5.25 -24.87
CA LEU A 5 -23.68 3.93 -24.35
C LEU A 5 -23.69 3.87 -22.82
N TYR A 6 -23.34 4.98 -22.16
CA TYR A 6 -23.34 5.10 -20.69
C TYR A 6 -24.76 4.96 -20.12
N TYR A 7 -25.75 5.61 -20.74
CA TYR A 7 -27.15 5.54 -20.29
C TYR A 7 -27.82 4.18 -20.58
N ARG A 8 -27.30 3.37 -21.50
CA ARG A 8 -27.83 2.02 -21.79
C ARG A 8 -27.22 0.91 -20.94
N LEU A 9 -26.02 1.13 -20.38
CA LEU A 9 -25.33 0.16 -19.53
C LEU A 9 -25.57 0.41 -18.03
N ASN A 10 -25.96 1.62 -17.63
CA ASN A 10 -26.09 2.01 -16.23
C ASN A 10 -27.53 1.92 -15.69
N VAL A 11 -28.22 0.80 -15.97
CA VAL A 11 -29.64 0.60 -15.60
C VAL A 11 -29.79 0.15 -14.13
N VAL A 12 -28.78 -0.55 -13.58
CA VAL A 12 -28.64 -0.84 -12.14
C VAL A 12 -27.15 -0.78 -11.78
N PRO A 13 -26.66 0.30 -11.14
CA PRO A 13 -25.27 0.35 -10.71
C PRO A 13 -25.03 -0.66 -9.59
N ILE A 14 -24.32 -1.75 -9.88
CA ILE A 14 -23.80 -2.65 -8.84
C ILE A 14 -22.57 -1.97 -8.27
N THR A 15 -22.73 -1.33 -7.12
CA THR A 15 -21.60 -0.81 -6.34
C THR A 15 -20.94 -2.01 -5.67
N LEU A 16 -19.79 -2.43 -6.19
CA LEU A 16 -18.95 -3.43 -5.53
C LEU A 16 -18.33 -2.76 -4.30
N PRO A 17 -18.65 -3.21 -3.08
CA PRO A 17 -18.00 -2.67 -1.89
C PRO A 17 -16.52 -3.04 -1.88
N ASP A 18 -15.72 -2.14 -1.33
CA ASP A 18 -14.28 -2.35 -1.17
C ASP A 18 -14.03 -3.54 -0.20
N LEU A 19 -12.95 -4.27 -0.42
CA LEU A 19 -12.58 -5.42 0.43
C LEU A 19 -12.33 -4.98 1.89
N LYS A 20 -11.95 -3.71 2.09
CA LYS A 20 -11.78 -3.09 3.41
C LYS A 20 -13.07 -3.10 4.27
N ASP A 21 -14.24 -3.08 3.62
CA ASP A 21 -15.55 -3.09 4.29
C ASP A 21 -16.05 -4.53 4.52
N ARG A 22 -15.26 -5.54 4.11
CA ARG A 22 -15.56 -6.99 4.18
C ARG A 22 -14.34 -7.83 4.56
N GLN A 23 -13.67 -7.46 5.66
CA GLN A 23 -12.50 -8.20 6.13
C GLN A 23 -12.80 -9.68 6.46
N GLU A 24 -14.06 -9.98 6.77
CA GLU A 24 -14.58 -11.35 7.01
C GLU A 24 -14.47 -12.26 5.79
N ASP A 25 -14.45 -11.69 4.57
CA ASP A 25 -14.34 -12.44 3.31
C ASP A 25 -12.89 -12.77 2.94
N ILE A 26 -11.90 -12.10 3.56
CA ILE A 26 -10.47 -12.27 3.24
C ILE A 26 -10.02 -13.73 3.39
N PRO A 27 -10.33 -14.47 4.48
CA PRO A 27 -9.92 -15.86 4.61
C PRO A 27 -10.52 -16.75 3.51
N LEU A 28 -11.79 -16.53 3.14
CA LEU A 28 -12.46 -17.33 2.11
C LEU A 28 -11.83 -17.08 0.74
N LEU A 29 -11.62 -15.81 0.39
CA LEU A 29 -11.01 -15.40 -0.88
C LEU A 29 -9.55 -15.84 -0.99
N ALA A 30 -8.76 -15.63 0.07
CA ALA A 30 -7.36 -16.04 0.09
C ALA A 30 -7.20 -17.55 -0.10
N ASN A 31 -8.03 -18.35 0.55
CA ASN A 31 -8.03 -19.81 0.36
C ASN A 31 -8.47 -20.21 -1.05
N HIS A 32 -9.48 -19.55 -1.61
CA HIS A 32 -9.92 -19.80 -2.99
C HIS A 32 -8.80 -19.55 -4.01
N PHE A 33 -8.13 -18.39 -3.92
CA PHE A 33 -7.01 -18.06 -4.81
C PHE A 33 -5.83 -18.99 -4.61
N MET A 34 -5.50 -19.33 -3.35
CA MET A 34 -4.42 -20.26 -3.05
C MET A 34 -4.67 -21.62 -3.70
N GLN A 35 -5.88 -22.17 -3.57
CA GLN A 35 -6.24 -23.44 -4.22
C GLN A 35 -6.17 -23.36 -5.75
N LYS A 36 -6.71 -22.28 -6.34
CA LYS A 36 -6.67 -22.03 -7.79
C LYS A 36 -5.23 -22.04 -8.31
N PHE A 37 -4.34 -21.26 -7.70
CA PHE A 37 -2.96 -21.14 -8.17
C PHE A 37 -2.08 -22.32 -7.78
N ALA A 38 -2.36 -23.00 -6.66
CA ALA A 38 -1.64 -24.21 -6.27
C ALA A 38 -1.87 -25.34 -7.28
N GLN A 39 -3.09 -25.50 -7.78
CA GLN A 39 -3.40 -26.50 -8.82
C GLN A 39 -2.62 -26.25 -10.11
N GLU A 40 -2.42 -24.98 -10.48
CA GLU A 40 -1.78 -24.61 -11.74
C GLU A 40 -0.25 -24.54 -11.65
N SER A 41 0.29 -24.06 -10.53
CA SER A 41 1.71 -23.67 -10.42
C SER A 41 2.50 -24.45 -9.37
N ASN A 42 1.90 -24.76 -8.22
CA ASN A 42 2.64 -25.35 -7.10
C ASN A 42 1.72 -26.19 -6.18
N PRO A 43 1.45 -27.47 -6.53
CA PRO A 43 0.53 -28.32 -5.79
C PRO A 43 1.00 -28.68 -4.37
N ALA A 44 2.25 -28.39 -4.03
CA ALA A 44 2.77 -28.61 -2.70
C ALA A 44 2.10 -27.69 -1.67
N ILE A 45 1.79 -26.45 -2.06
CA ILE A 45 1.15 -25.47 -1.19
C ILE A 45 -0.35 -25.74 -1.14
N HIS A 46 -0.88 -25.98 0.05
CA HIS A 46 -2.31 -26.25 0.26
C HIS A 46 -2.87 -25.56 1.51
N GLU A 47 -2.05 -24.81 2.23
CA GLU A 47 -2.45 -24.11 3.45
C GLU A 47 -1.85 -22.70 3.51
N ILE A 48 -2.49 -21.79 4.24
CA ILE A 48 -1.94 -20.49 4.62
C ILE A 48 -1.65 -20.55 6.11
N SER A 49 -0.41 -20.27 6.51
CA SER A 49 -0.04 -20.24 7.93
C SER A 49 -0.88 -19.21 8.70
N LYS A 50 -1.08 -19.43 10.00
CA LYS A 50 -1.87 -18.52 10.85
C LYS A 50 -1.24 -17.13 10.90
N GLU A 51 0.09 -17.07 10.89
CA GLU A 51 0.88 -15.86 10.89
C GLU A 51 0.70 -15.07 9.58
N ALA A 52 0.75 -15.75 8.43
CA ALA A 52 0.48 -15.12 7.14
C ALA A 52 -0.97 -14.63 7.05
N MET A 53 -1.93 -15.43 7.52
CA MET A 53 -3.34 -15.04 7.55
C MET A 53 -3.58 -13.81 8.43
N ALA A 54 -2.92 -13.70 9.58
CA ALA A 54 -3.00 -12.52 10.43
C ALA A 54 -2.50 -11.26 9.72
N ILE A 55 -1.42 -11.37 8.92
CA ILE A 55 -0.92 -10.27 8.10
C ILE A 55 -1.96 -9.87 7.05
N LEU A 56 -2.53 -10.84 6.33
CA LEU A 56 -3.57 -10.59 5.32
C LEU A 56 -4.81 -9.89 5.91
N LEU A 57 -5.23 -10.29 7.12
CA LEU A 57 -6.36 -9.67 7.82
C LEU A 57 -6.05 -8.24 8.31
N SER A 58 -4.81 -7.97 8.67
CA SER A 58 -4.40 -6.65 9.18
C SER A 58 -4.19 -5.59 8.10
N TYR A 59 -4.06 -6.01 6.83
CA TYR A 59 -3.74 -5.13 5.72
C TYR A 59 -5.01 -4.46 5.15
N PRO A 60 -4.97 -3.16 4.79
CA PRO A 60 -6.17 -2.42 4.38
C PRO A 60 -6.65 -2.68 2.94
N TRP A 61 -5.89 -3.42 2.13
CA TRP A 61 -6.24 -3.80 0.74
C TRP A 61 -6.72 -2.65 -0.16
N PRO A 62 -5.90 -1.60 -0.37
CA PRO A 62 -6.26 -0.48 -1.24
C PRO A 62 -6.58 -0.88 -2.70
N GLY A 63 -5.99 -1.97 -3.20
CA GLY A 63 -6.31 -2.55 -4.51
C GLY A 63 -7.40 -3.62 -4.48
N ASN A 64 -8.14 -3.74 -3.37
CA ASN A 64 -9.26 -4.66 -3.17
C ASN A 64 -8.88 -6.12 -3.50
N VAL A 65 -9.85 -6.88 -4.03
CA VAL A 65 -9.72 -8.32 -4.36
C VAL A 65 -8.57 -8.59 -5.34
N ARG A 66 -8.29 -7.67 -6.28
CA ARG A 66 -7.20 -7.85 -7.26
C ARG A 66 -5.83 -7.84 -6.60
N GLU A 67 -5.61 -6.96 -5.63
CA GLU A 67 -4.35 -6.94 -4.87
C GLU A 67 -4.20 -8.24 -4.08
N LEU A 68 -5.27 -8.71 -3.41
CA LEU A 68 -5.27 -10.00 -2.72
C LEU A 68 -4.94 -11.16 -3.66
N GLU A 69 -5.58 -11.22 -4.84
CA GLU A 69 -5.32 -12.26 -5.85
C GLU A 69 -3.84 -12.29 -6.25
N ASN A 70 -3.27 -11.14 -6.64
CA ASN A 70 -1.87 -11.02 -7.06
C ASN A 70 -0.89 -11.39 -5.93
N VAL A 71 -1.19 -11.00 -4.70
CA VAL A 71 -0.37 -11.32 -3.52
C VAL A 71 -0.33 -12.82 -3.29
N ILE A 72 -1.48 -13.48 -3.37
CA ILE A 72 -1.59 -14.93 -3.16
C ILE A 72 -0.95 -15.69 -4.33
N GLU A 73 -1.18 -15.29 -5.58
CA GLU A 73 -0.54 -15.88 -6.77
C GLU A 73 0.99 -15.87 -6.62
N ARG A 74 1.56 -14.72 -6.26
CA ARG A 74 3.00 -14.57 -6.05
C ARG A 74 3.50 -15.43 -4.89
N ALA A 75 2.76 -15.47 -3.78
CA ALA A 75 3.11 -16.27 -2.62
C ALA A 75 3.10 -17.78 -2.92
N VAL A 76 2.15 -18.27 -3.73
CA VAL A 76 2.12 -19.66 -4.19
C VAL A 76 3.27 -19.96 -5.17
N THR A 77 3.57 -19.03 -6.06
CA THR A 77 4.63 -19.19 -7.07
C THR A 77 6.03 -19.23 -6.45
N LEU A 78 6.28 -18.38 -5.45
CA LEU A 78 7.59 -18.25 -4.80
C LEU A 78 7.73 -19.12 -3.54
N GLY A 79 6.61 -19.47 -2.91
CA GLY A 79 6.56 -20.19 -1.66
C GLY A 79 7.17 -21.57 -1.77
N ARG A 80 7.77 -22.02 -0.66
CA ARG A 80 8.42 -23.33 -0.57
C ARG A 80 7.79 -24.12 0.56
N GLY A 81 7.42 -25.36 0.27
CA GLY A 81 6.84 -26.27 1.24
C GLY A 81 5.31 -26.29 1.21
N PRO A 82 4.66 -26.79 2.28
CA PRO A 82 3.24 -27.10 2.26
C PRO A 82 2.31 -25.91 2.51
N ALA A 83 2.84 -24.80 3.04
CA ALA A 83 2.03 -23.68 3.49
C ALA A 83 2.67 -22.32 3.14
N ILE A 84 1.83 -21.33 2.83
CA ILE A 84 2.25 -19.93 2.65
C ILE A 84 2.69 -19.36 4.00
N GLN A 85 3.96 -18.98 4.08
CA GLN A 85 4.57 -18.36 5.25
C GLN A 85 4.59 -16.83 5.11
N PRO A 86 4.74 -16.07 6.22
CA PRO A 86 4.92 -14.62 6.18
C PRO A 86 6.06 -14.17 5.27
N SER A 87 7.12 -14.98 5.13
CA SER A 87 8.27 -14.70 4.25
C SER A 87 7.93 -14.75 2.76
N ASP A 88 6.85 -15.43 2.39
CA ASP A 88 6.41 -15.56 1.00
C ASP A 88 5.52 -14.40 0.57
N LEU A 89 4.99 -13.65 1.56
CA LEU A 89 4.23 -12.44 1.32
C LEU A 89 5.15 -11.28 0.90
N PRO A 90 4.69 -10.38 0.03
CA PRO A 90 5.41 -9.15 -0.28
C PRO A 90 5.77 -8.33 0.96
N ALA A 91 6.93 -7.70 0.94
CA ALA A 91 7.44 -6.89 2.06
C ALA A 91 6.48 -5.74 2.47
N HIS A 92 5.67 -5.22 1.55
CA HIS A 92 4.68 -4.18 1.85
C HIS A 92 3.55 -4.66 2.80
N LEU A 93 3.28 -5.97 2.84
CA LEU A 93 2.33 -6.59 3.77
C LEU A 93 2.98 -6.90 5.13
N ALA A 94 4.25 -7.32 5.14
CA ALA A 94 4.96 -7.77 6.34
C ALA A 94 5.36 -6.64 7.33
N GLY A 95 5.19 -5.37 6.95
CA GLY A 95 5.61 -4.25 7.80
C GLY A 95 5.81 -2.93 7.08
N GLY A 96 4.84 -2.54 6.26
CA GLY A 96 4.73 -1.21 5.67
C GLY A 96 5.01 -1.20 4.18
N ALA A 97 3.99 -0.83 3.39
CA ALA A 97 4.23 -0.24 2.09
C ALA A 97 5.31 0.83 2.24
N GLY A 98 6.37 0.72 1.44
CA GLY A 98 7.39 1.75 1.37
C GLY A 98 6.72 3.10 1.11
N PRO A 99 7.29 4.22 1.55
CA PRO A 99 6.72 5.55 1.32
C PRO A 99 6.36 5.80 -0.16
N VAL A 100 7.08 5.15 -1.07
CA VAL A 100 6.88 5.21 -2.52
C VAL A 100 5.68 4.39 -2.97
N GLU A 101 5.55 3.12 -2.56
CA GLU A 101 4.38 2.29 -2.89
C GLU A 101 3.09 2.90 -2.32
N LYS A 102 3.15 3.41 -1.09
CA LYS A 102 2.00 4.08 -0.47
C LYS A 102 1.61 5.36 -1.23
N ALA A 103 2.59 6.12 -1.71
CA ALA A 103 2.34 7.33 -2.49
C ALA A 103 1.78 7.02 -3.88
N LEU A 104 2.24 5.96 -4.54
CA LEU A 104 1.68 5.50 -5.81
C LEU A 104 0.22 5.09 -5.69
N VAL A 105 -0.13 4.37 -4.61
CA VAL A 105 -1.51 3.95 -4.33
C VAL A 105 -2.42 5.14 -4.00
N GLN A 106 -1.90 6.16 -3.31
CA GLN A 106 -2.67 7.35 -2.93
C GLN A 106 -2.70 8.43 -4.03
N GLU A 107 -2.15 8.12 -5.22
CA GLU A 107 -1.91 9.09 -6.30
C GLU A 107 -1.23 10.37 -5.80
N ALA A 108 -0.40 10.25 -4.76
CA ALA A 108 0.25 11.37 -4.14
C ALA A 108 1.27 11.97 -5.12
N THR A 109 1.23 13.28 -5.25
CA THR A 109 2.14 13.97 -6.15
C THR A 109 3.56 13.98 -5.57
N LEU A 110 4.56 14.22 -6.43
CA LEU A 110 5.93 14.46 -5.97
C LEU A 110 6.00 15.62 -4.97
N GLU A 111 5.11 16.62 -5.12
CA GLU A 111 5.01 17.76 -4.20
C GLU A 111 4.48 17.32 -2.82
N ASP A 112 3.53 16.38 -2.75
CA ASP A 112 3.02 15.83 -1.49
C ASP A 112 4.10 15.02 -0.75
N LEU A 113 4.80 14.15 -1.48
CA LEU A 113 5.93 13.37 -0.95
C LEU A 113 7.04 14.27 -0.40
N GLU A 114 7.41 15.29 -1.17
CA GLU A 114 8.44 16.25 -0.77
C GLU A 114 8.00 17.02 0.48
N ARG A 115 6.76 17.52 0.52
CA ARG A 115 6.21 18.24 1.67
C ARG A 115 6.26 17.39 2.94
N ASP A 116 5.84 16.14 2.86
CA ASP A 116 5.76 15.26 4.02
C ASP A 116 7.15 14.85 4.51
N TYR A 117 8.09 14.63 3.59
CA TYR A 117 9.48 14.37 3.94
C TYR A 117 10.14 15.58 4.62
N ILE A 118 9.95 16.79 4.09
CA ILE A 118 10.45 18.03 4.72
C ILE A 118 9.88 18.19 6.14
N ARG A 119 8.58 17.93 6.33
CA ARG A 119 7.94 17.99 7.65
C ARG A 119 8.54 16.97 8.62
N ALA A 120 8.79 15.74 8.16
CA ALA A 120 9.39 14.69 8.97
C ALA A 120 10.82 15.05 9.42
N VAL A 121 11.65 15.58 8.51
CA VAL A 121 13.01 16.01 8.82
C VAL A 121 13.02 17.21 9.78
N LEU A 122 12.13 18.18 9.60
CA LEU A 122 12.00 19.32 10.51
C LEU A 122 11.58 18.89 11.91
N ARG A 123 10.64 17.94 12.05
CA ARG A 123 10.27 17.36 13.36
C ARG A 123 11.46 16.65 14.01
N ARG A 124 12.15 15.80 13.26
CA ARG A 124 13.33 15.06 13.75
C ARG A 124 14.46 15.99 14.21
N THR A 125 14.62 17.13 13.55
CA THR A 125 15.62 18.15 13.88
C THR A 125 15.10 19.22 14.83
N LYS A 126 13.89 19.06 15.41
CA LYS A 126 13.27 20.05 16.30
C LYS A 126 13.28 21.48 15.73
N GLY A 127 13.05 21.61 14.42
CA GLY A 127 13.02 22.90 13.73
C GLY A 127 14.39 23.51 13.39
N HIS A 128 15.51 22.84 13.67
CA HIS A 128 16.85 23.32 13.29
C HIS A 128 17.05 23.30 11.76
N GLN A 129 16.70 24.41 11.10
CA GLN A 129 16.67 24.54 9.64
C GLN A 129 18.00 24.24 8.95
N ILE A 130 19.15 24.62 9.55
CA ILE A 130 20.47 24.33 8.96
C ILE A 130 20.69 22.81 8.92
N ARG A 131 20.42 22.13 10.04
CA ARG A 131 20.58 20.67 10.16
C ARG A 131 19.58 19.92 9.28
N ALA A 132 18.35 20.43 9.18
CA ALA A 132 17.33 19.88 8.28
C ALA A 132 17.74 20.01 6.81
N ALA A 133 18.27 21.17 6.39
CA ALA A 133 18.75 21.41 5.03
C ALA A 133 19.90 20.45 4.66
N THR A 134 20.85 20.22 5.58
CA THR A 134 21.92 19.24 5.41
C THR A 134 21.38 17.82 5.20
N ILE A 135 20.43 17.38 6.03
CA ILE A 135 19.82 16.03 5.91
C ILE A 135 19.04 15.88 4.60
N LEU A 136 18.36 16.94 4.16
CA LEU A 136 17.61 16.98 2.91
C LEU A 136 18.51 17.13 1.67
N GLY A 137 19.80 17.43 1.83
CA GLY A 137 20.73 17.65 0.72
C GLY A 137 20.43 18.91 -0.10
N ILE A 138 19.77 19.92 0.50
CA ILE A 138 19.40 21.16 -0.18
C ILE A 138 19.98 22.39 0.51
N ASP A 139 20.10 23.48 -0.23
CA ASP A 139 20.47 24.77 0.36
C ASP A 139 19.40 25.30 1.33
N ARG A 140 19.85 26.01 2.38
CA ARG A 140 18.97 26.60 3.40
C ARG A 140 17.91 27.55 2.80
N ARG A 141 18.27 28.33 1.77
CA ARG A 141 17.34 29.24 1.09
C ARG A 141 16.26 28.47 0.33
N THR A 142 16.61 27.32 -0.24
CA THR A 142 15.66 26.40 -0.90
C THR A 142 14.70 25.80 0.11
N LEU A 143 15.19 25.35 1.26
CA LEU A 143 14.35 24.86 2.35
C LEU A 143 13.38 25.95 2.84
N TYR A 144 13.87 27.17 3.06
CA TYR A 144 13.04 28.30 3.50
C TYR A 144 11.88 28.60 2.54
N ARG A 145 12.17 28.61 1.23
CA ARG A 145 11.15 28.81 0.19
C ARG A 145 10.09 27.70 0.21
N LYS A 146 10.50 26.44 0.38
CA LYS A 146 9.60 25.28 0.46
C LYS A 146 8.74 25.29 1.72
N ILE A 147 9.31 25.66 2.88
CA ILE A 147 8.55 25.82 4.14
C ILE A 147 7.42 26.84 3.97
N ARG A 148 7.69 27.99 3.35
CA ARG A 148 6.67 29.00 3.08
C ARG A 148 5.64 28.54 2.05
N ARG A 149 6.08 27.92 0.94
CA ARG A 149 5.19 27.39 -0.11
C ARG A 149 4.21 26.36 0.45
N TYR A 150 4.69 25.46 1.30
CA TYR A 150 3.89 24.37 1.87
C TYR A 150 3.21 24.72 3.19
N ASN A 151 3.31 25.99 3.62
CA ASN A 151 2.75 26.49 4.87
C ASN A 151 3.11 25.62 6.09
N ILE A 152 4.33 25.07 6.10
CA ILE A 152 4.81 24.18 7.16
C ILE A 152 5.16 25.06 8.36
N ARG A 153 4.42 24.89 9.46
CA ARG A 153 4.78 25.53 10.74
C ARG A 153 6.00 24.78 11.30
N PRO A 154 7.17 25.41 11.41
CA PRO A 154 8.23 24.83 12.21
C PRO A 154 7.71 24.82 13.65
N THR A 155 7.55 23.64 14.23
CA THR A 155 7.16 23.51 15.64
C THR A 155 8.17 24.30 16.46
N GLN A 156 7.72 25.42 17.04
CA GLN A 156 8.42 26.17 18.08
C GLN A 156 7.87 25.64 19.41
N GLU A 157 8.77 25.21 20.30
CA GLU A 157 8.54 25.39 21.73
C GLU A 157 8.66 26.88 22.06
#